data_AF-A0A401QGU6-F1
#
_entry.id   AF-A0A401QGU6-F1
#
_cell.length_a   1.000
_cell.length_b   1.000
_cell.length_c   1.000
_cell.angle_alpha   90.00
_cell.angle_beta   90.00
_cell.angle_gamma   90.00
#
_symmetry.space_group_name_H-M   'P 1'
#
loop_
_entity.id
_entity.type
_entity.pdbx_description
1 polymer ?
#
loop_
_entity_poly.entity_id
_entity_poly.type
_entity_poly.pdbx_seq_one_letter_code
_entity_poly.pdbx_strand_id
1 'polypeptide(L)' 'MITPAFELSQEPNFLTILIHVPYAKVNEVDLYIDGVDFKFYAKPYFLRLTLPGRLVEDGREKASYDADT' A
#
# COMPACT_ATOMS: atom_id res chain seq x y z
N MET A 1 13.24 -9.13 5.16
CA MET A 1 12.00 -8.33 5.20
C MET A 1 10.83 -9.31 5.25
N ILE A 2 9.76 -8.93 5.93
CA ILE A 2 8.56 -9.77 6.12
C ILE A 2 7.49 -9.33 5.12
N THR A 3 6.82 -10.27 4.47
CA THR A 3 5.66 -9.92 3.64
C THR A 3 4.46 -9.69 4.57
N PRO A 4 3.87 -8.49 4.62
CA PRO A 4 2.69 -8.23 5.43
C PRO A 4 1.47 -8.96 4.83
N ALA A 5 0.48 -9.25 5.67
CA ALA A 5 -0.84 -9.63 5.16
C ALA A 5 -1.50 -8.39 4.52
N PHE A 6 -2.21 -8.59 3.42
CA PHE A 6 -2.87 -7.50 2.72
C PHE A 6 -4.16 -7.96 2.07
N GLU A 7 -5.06 -7.00 1.87
CA GLU A 7 -6.32 -7.17 1.16
C GLU A 7 -6.43 -6.13 0.04
N LEU A 8 -7.09 -6.54 -1.05
CA LEU A 8 -7.35 -5.70 -2.21
C LEU A 8 -8.86 -5.62 -2.41
N SER A 9 -9.38 -4.39 -2.45
CA SER A 9 -10.75 -4.13 -2.84
C SER A 9 -10.77 -3.06 -3.91
N GLN A 10 -11.64 -3.24 -4.91
CA GLN A 10 -11.74 -2.33 -6.04
C GLN A 10 -13.15 -1.79 -6.16
N GLU A 11 -13.23 -0.48 -6.28
CA GLU A 11 -14.42 0.26 -6.71
C GLU A 11 -14.26 0.71 -8.17
N PRO A 12 -15.32 1.22 -8.83
CA PRO A 12 -15.24 1.64 -10.22
C PRO A 12 -14.13 2.66 -10.53
N ASN A 13 -13.77 3.49 -9.54
CA ASN A 13 -12.82 4.59 -9.72
C ASN A 13 -11.49 4.41 -8.94
N PHE A 14 -11.44 3.54 -7.94
CA PHE A 14 -10.31 3.44 -7.03
C PHE A 14 -10.00 1.98 -6.66
N LEU A 15 -8.70 1.69 -6.52
CA LEU A 15 -8.20 0.48 -5.89
C LEU A 15 -7.78 0.82 -4.47
N THR A 16 -8.29 0.07 -3.50
CA THR A 16 -7.91 0.18 -2.09
C THR A 16 -7.03 -1.01 -1.72
N ILE A 17 -5.87 -0.72 -1.13
CA ILE A 17 -4.91 -1.72 -0.65
C ILE A 17 -4.81 -1.58 0.86
N LEU A 18 -5.33 -2.56 1.60
CA LEU A 18 -5.22 -2.62 3.06
C LEU A 18 -4.01 -3.47 3.41
N ILE A 19 -3.07 -2.94 4.21
CA ILE A 19 -1.83 -3.63 4.56
C ILE A 19 -1.71 -3.70 6.08
N HIS A 20 -1.65 -4.93 6.62
CA HIS A 20 -1.55 -5.17 8.06
C HIS A 20 -0.09 -5.16 8.51
N VAL A 21 0.28 -4.16 9.31
CA VAL A 21 1.67 -3.92 9.73
C VAL A 21 1.80 -3.67 11.24
N PRO A 22 1.42 -4.63 12.11
CA PRO A 22 1.36 -4.43 13.57
C PRO A 22 2.72 -4.12 14.22
N TYR A 23 3.83 -4.45 13.55
CA TYR A 23 5.18 -4.20 14.06
C TYR A 23 5.90 -3.06 13.33
N ALA A 24 5.22 -2.35 12.42
CA ALA A 24 5.81 -1.23 11.71
C ALA A 24 5.85 0.02 12.58
N LYS A 25 6.89 0.82 12.40
CA LYS A 25 6.94 2.17 12.95
C LYS A 25 6.36 3.13 11.92
N VAL A 26 5.32 3.86 12.32
CA VAL A 26 4.60 4.84 11.48
C VAL A 26 5.52 5.86 10.81
N ASN A 27 6.62 6.21 11.49
CA ASN A 27 7.56 7.22 11.04
C ASN A 27 8.47 6.75 9.89
N GLU A 28 8.42 5.48 9.50
CA GLU A 28 9.25 4.87 8.46
C GLU A 28 8.37 4.12 7.44
N VAL A 29 7.48 4.84 6.77
CA VAL A 29 6.62 4.29 5.69
C VAL A 29 6.96 4.98 4.37
N ASP A 30 7.35 4.20 3.36
CA ASP A 30 7.56 4.66 2.00
C ASP A 30 6.64 3.93 1.02
N LEU A 31 6.01 4.69 0.12
CA LEU A 31 5.12 4.21 -0.93
C LEU A 31 5.69 4.59 -2.29
N TYR A 32 5.69 3.66 -3.23
CA TYR A 32 6.06 3.91 -4.62
C TYR A 32 5.02 3.30 -5.55
N ILE A 33 4.53 4.12 -6.48
CA ILE A 33 3.60 3.70 -7.52
C ILE A 33 4.25 4.08 -8.86
N ASP A 34 4.37 3.11 -9.76
CA ASP A 34 4.84 3.35 -11.12
C ASP A 34 4.00 2.52 -12.09
N GLY A 35 2.94 3.15 -12.60
CA GLY A 35 1.99 2.52 -13.49
C GLY A 35 1.30 1.31 -12.85
N VAL A 36 1.78 0.11 -13.14
CA VAL A 36 1.22 -1.14 -12.59
C VAL A 36 2.01 -1.65 -11.38
N ASP A 37 3.22 -1.13 -11.14
CA ASP A 37 4.03 -1.53 -10.00
C ASP A 37 3.64 -0.71 -8.77
N PHE A 38 3.28 -1.42 -7.71
CA PHE A 38 3.05 -0.87 -6.38
C PHE A 38 4.11 -1.44 -5.43
N LYS A 39 4.79 -0.59 -4.68
CA LYS A 39 5.75 -0.99 -3.65
C LYS A 39 5.46 -0.25 -2.35
N PHE A 40 5.41 -1.01 -1.28
CA PHE A 40 5.23 -0.51 0.07
C PHE A 40 6.39 -1.00 0.94
N TYR A 41 7.03 -0.07 1.64
CA TYR A 41 8.10 -0.35 2.57
C TYR A 41 7.74 0.22 3.93
N ALA A 42 7.79 -0.62 4.96
CA ALA A 42 7.68 -0.16 6.33
C ALA A 42 8.38 -1.17 7.23
N LYS A 43 9.56 -0.84 7.79
CA LYS A 43 10.40 -1.83 8.47
C LYS A 43 9.63 -2.57 9.59
N PRO A 44 9.65 -3.92 9.63
CA PRO A 44 10.46 -4.87 8.84
C PRO A 44 9.81 -5.36 7.53
N TYR A 45 8.67 -4.78 7.14
CA TYR A 45 7.84 -5.20 6.02
C TYR A 45 8.27 -4.65 4.67
N PHE A 46 8.03 -5.47 3.65
CA PHE A 46 8.11 -5.09 2.25
C PHE A 46 7.02 -5.81 1.46
N LEU A 47 6.25 -5.05 0.68
CA LEU A 47 5.24 -5.58 -0.23
C LEU A 47 5.47 -4.99 -1.62
N ARG A 48 5.52 -5.86 -2.63
CA ARG A 48 5.53 -5.47 -4.04
C ARG A 48 4.40 -6.18 -4.76
N LEU A 49 3.58 -5.42 -5.46
CA LEU A 49 2.48 -5.93 -6.28
C LEU A 49 2.65 -5.43 -7.71
N THR A 50 2.40 -6.32 -8.67
CA THR A 50 2.19 -5.94 -10.07
C THR A 50 0.70 -6.06 -10.34
N LEU A 51 0.03 -4.92 -10.46
CA LEU A 51 -1.40 -4.81 -10.61
C LEU A 51 -1.81 -5.11 -12.06
N PRO A 52 -3.01 -5.68 -12.29
CA PRO A 52 -3.50 -5.96 -13.63
C PRO A 52 -3.88 -4.70 -14.42
N GLY A 53 -4.07 -3.58 -13.72
CA GLY A 53 -4.40 -2.27 -14.29
C GLY A 53 -3.43 -1.20 -13.81
N ARG A 54 -3.29 -0.14 -14.61
CA ARG A 54 -2.42 1.00 -14.30
C ARG A 54 -3.09 1.88 -13.25
N LEU A 55 -2.36 2.19 -12.17
CA LEU A 55 -2.71 3.25 -11.23
C LEU A 55 -2.39 4.61 -11.85
N VAL A 56 -3.28 5.58 -11.61
CA VAL A 56 -3.12 6.97 -12.06
C VAL A 56 -2.80 7.83 -10.85
N GLU A 57 -1.67 8.51 -10.87
CA GLU A 57 -1.30 9.53 -9.88
C GLU A 57 -1.86 10.88 -10.33
N ASP A 58 -3.08 11.21 -9.89
CA ASP A 58 -3.76 12.47 -10.22
C ASP A 58 -4.04 13.36 -9.01
N GLY A 59 -3.44 13.06 -7.86
CA GLY A 59 -3.60 13.81 -6.62
C GLY A 59 -4.85 13.43 -5.82
N ARG A 60 -5.65 12.45 -6.30
CA ARG A 60 -6.82 11.93 -5.57
C ARG A 60 -6.48 10.72 -4.71
N GLU A 61 -5.25 10.22 -4.79
CA GLU A 61 -4.75 9.16 -3.94
C GLU A 61 -4.86 9.55 -2.46
N LYS A 62 -5.25 8.58 -1.63
CA LYS A 62 -5.35 8.75 -0.19
C LYS A 62 -4.60 7.60 0.49
N ALA A 63 -3.73 7.95 1.42
CA ALA A 63 -3.12 7.01 2.34
C ALA A 63 -3.56 7.38 3.75
N SER A 64 -4.17 6.42 4.45
CA SER A 64 -4.51 6.55 5.86
C SER A 64 -3.78 5.47 6.63
N TYR A 65 -3.27 5.83 7.80
CA TYR A 65 -2.67 4.89 8.75
C TYR A 65 -3.53 4.87 10.00
N ASP A 66 -3.91 3.68 10.44
CA ASP A 66 -4.62 3.45 11.69
C ASP A 66 -3.68 2.75 12.67
N ALA A 67 -3.44 3.37 13.82
CA ALA A 67 -2.57 2.87 14.89
C ALA A 67 -3.34 2.17 16.01
N ASP A 68 -4.67 2.26 16.00
CA ASP A 68 -5.55 1.91 17.12
C ASP A 68 -6.03 0.45 17.06
N THR A 69 -5.63 -0.32 16.03
CA THR A 69 -5.99 -1.74 15.83
C THR A 69 -4.78 -2.66 15.85
#